data_AF-A0A6P8HGD8-F1
#
_entry.id   AF-A0A6P8HGD8-F1
#
_cell.length_a   1.000
_cell.length_b   1.000
_cell.length_c   1.000
_cell.angle_alpha   90.00
_cell.angle_beta   90.00
_cell.angle_gamma   90.00
#
_symmetry.space_group_name_H-M   'P 1'
#
loop_
_entity.id
_entity.type
_entity.pdbx_description
1 polymer ?
#
loop_
_entity_poly.entity_id
_entity_poly.type
_entity_poly.pdbx_seq_one_letter_code
_entity_poly.pdbx_strand_id
1 'polypeptide(L)'
;MGGNVALFRIAIPPHSLYHDTTYRIWSLVSRKNCLLRNKNDRTIKCDGSVASNQGVLLDNIKVKDVSAPTHRLFRLELQVPNTPSNIYVITGIGENQDINVKKVDASSPPNTSGTKFEPEVFYAFTRFRCSGVGGKNDLYLASDENGRVTLAKGGLSRYPNPATLFVITEI
;
A
#
# COMPACT_ATOMS: atom_id res chain seq x y z
N MET A 1 -44.58 4.36 23.69
CA MET A 1 -43.95 3.21 23.00
C MET A 1 -42.77 3.74 22.20
N GLY A 2 -41.59 3.80 22.80
CA GLY A 2 -40.37 4.27 22.14
C GLY A 2 -39.57 3.07 21.65
N GLY A 3 -39.55 2.84 20.34
CA GLY A 3 -38.76 1.78 19.74
C GLY A 3 -37.27 2.09 19.85
N ASN A 4 -36.53 1.24 20.58
CA ASN A 4 -35.08 1.24 20.56
C ASN A 4 -34.61 0.94 19.14
N VAL A 5 -34.10 1.96 18.44
CA VAL A 5 -33.34 1.77 17.21
C VAL A 5 -31.99 1.20 17.64
N ALA A 6 -31.84 -0.12 17.53
CA ALA A 6 -30.55 -0.76 17.65
C ALA A 6 -29.65 -0.20 16.53
N LEU A 7 -28.70 0.65 16.92
CA LEU A 7 -27.61 1.05 16.06
C LEU A 7 -26.78 -0.21 15.78
N PHE A 8 -27.10 -0.89 14.68
CA PHE A 8 -26.25 -1.95 14.16
C PHE A 8 -24.91 -1.29 13.81
N ARG A 9 -23.94 -1.37 14.73
CA ARG A 9 -22.53 -1.19 14.39
C ARG A 9 -22.19 -2.37 13.50
N ILE A 10 -22.38 -2.22 12.19
CA ILE A 10 -21.75 -3.08 11.21
C ILE A 10 -20.25 -2.84 11.43
N ALA A 11 -19.63 -3.71 12.22
CA ALA A 11 -18.19 -3.82 12.28
C ALA A 11 -17.79 -4.35 10.90
N ILE A 12 -17.50 -3.43 9.98
CA ILE A 12 -16.84 -3.80 8.73
C ILE A 12 -15.55 -4.51 9.18
N PRO A 13 -15.37 -5.80 8.84
CA PRO A 13 -14.21 -6.53 9.30
C PRO A 13 -12.98 -5.75 8.87
N PRO A 14 -12.02 -5.52 9.79
CA PRO A 14 -10.80 -4.82 9.44
C PRO A 14 -10.18 -5.57 8.26
N HIS A 15 -9.82 -4.82 7.21
CA HIS A 15 -8.98 -5.33 6.14
C HIS A 15 -7.58 -5.57 6.73
N SER A 16 -7.44 -6.66 7.48
CA SER A 16 -6.21 -7.06 8.13
C SER A 16 -5.28 -7.61 7.07
N LEU A 17 -4.02 -7.16 7.10
CA LEU A 17 -2.98 -7.76 6.29
C LEU A 17 -2.42 -8.98 7.01
N TYR A 18 -2.40 -10.09 6.29
CA TYR A 18 -1.77 -11.33 6.71
C TYR A 18 -0.35 -11.41 6.16
N HIS A 19 0.52 -12.07 6.90
CA HIS A 19 1.93 -12.22 6.58
C HIS A 19 2.12 -13.09 5.35
N ASP A 20 3.05 -12.71 4.47
CA ASP A 20 3.39 -13.45 3.25
C ASP A 20 2.21 -13.67 2.27
N THR A 21 1.12 -12.92 2.45
CA THR A 21 -0.06 -12.95 1.59
C THR A 21 0.05 -11.94 0.45
N THR A 22 -0.61 -12.25 -0.67
CA THR A 22 -0.64 -11.42 -1.87
C THR A 22 -1.94 -10.64 -1.93
N TYR A 23 -1.85 -9.34 -2.23
CA TYR A 23 -3.00 -8.45 -2.29
C TYR A 23 -3.04 -7.63 -3.57
N ARG A 24 -4.25 -7.25 -3.99
CA ARG A 24 -4.50 -6.08 -4.85
C ARG A 24 -4.76 -4.86 -3.98
N ILE A 25 -4.15 -3.73 -4.31
CA ILE A 25 -4.28 -2.48 -3.56
C ILE A 25 -4.93 -1.42 -4.44
N TRP A 26 -6.09 -0.90 -4.03
CA TRP A 26 -6.91 0.02 -4.79
C TRP A 26 -6.98 1.39 -4.11
N SER A 27 -6.67 2.45 -4.84
CA SER A 27 -6.84 3.83 -4.41
C SER A 27 -8.32 4.23 -4.31
N LEU A 28 -8.67 4.98 -3.26
CA LEU A 28 -9.99 5.60 -3.15
C LEU A 28 -10.20 6.77 -4.14
N VAL A 29 -9.12 7.44 -4.57
CA VAL A 29 -9.20 8.76 -5.22
C VAL A 29 -8.74 8.80 -6.67
N SER A 30 -8.01 7.79 -7.15
CA SER A 30 -7.54 7.76 -8.55
C SER A 30 -8.71 7.66 -9.52
N ARG A 31 -8.72 8.51 -10.55
CA ARG A 31 -9.72 8.46 -11.65
C ARG A 31 -9.20 7.71 -12.88
N LYS A 32 -7.93 7.27 -12.86
CA LYS A 32 -7.22 6.63 -14.00
C LYS A 32 -7.26 5.09 -13.94
N ASN A 33 -8.20 4.54 -13.18
CA ASN A 33 -8.31 3.16 -12.68
C ASN A 33 -7.53 2.94 -11.37
N CYS A 34 -8.22 2.47 -10.34
CA CYS A 34 -7.76 2.60 -8.95
C CYS A 34 -6.65 1.62 -8.53
N LEU A 35 -6.31 0.60 -9.32
CA LEU A 35 -5.36 -0.44 -8.91
C LEU A 35 -3.92 0.03 -9.00
N LEU A 36 -3.19 -0.17 -7.91
CA LEU A 36 -1.76 0.08 -7.82
C LEU A 36 -0.98 -0.95 -8.66
N ARG A 37 -0.24 -0.46 -9.65
CA ARG A 37 0.47 -1.25 -10.66
C ARG A 37 1.83 -0.63 -10.97
N ASN A 38 2.83 -1.48 -11.21
CA ASN A 38 4.07 -1.07 -11.87
C ASN A 38 4.00 -1.42 -13.38
N LYS A 39 4.35 -0.49 -14.27
CA LYS A 39 4.35 -0.70 -15.73
C LYS A 39 5.75 -0.59 -16.37
N ASN A 40 6.70 0.03 -15.70
CA ASN A 40 7.97 0.44 -16.33
C ASN A 40 9.20 0.24 -15.43
N ASP A 41 9.06 -0.54 -14.35
CA ASP A 41 10.15 -0.95 -13.45
C ASP A 41 10.86 0.17 -12.71
N ARG A 42 10.25 1.36 -12.68
CA ARG A 42 10.80 2.57 -12.05
C ARG A 42 9.79 3.29 -11.16
N THR A 43 8.53 3.27 -11.53
CA THR A 43 7.47 4.01 -10.84
C THR A 43 6.23 3.16 -10.69
N ILE A 44 5.54 3.34 -9.56
CA ILE A 44 4.24 2.73 -9.32
C ILE A 44 3.12 3.75 -9.54
N LYS A 45 2.02 3.33 -10.15
CA LYS A 45 0.88 4.18 -10.45
C LYS A 45 -0.42 3.46 -10.12
N CYS A 46 -1.46 4.22 -9.76
CA CYS A 46 -2.82 3.72 -9.69
C CYS A 46 -3.48 3.90 -11.06
N ASP A 47 -3.23 2.96 -11.97
CA ASP A 47 -3.76 2.96 -13.34
C ASP A 47 -4.18 1.59 -13.89
N GLY A 48 -4.23 0.56 -13.03
CA GLY A 48 -4.71 -0.79 -13.38
C GLY A 48 -6.23 -0.92 -13.25
N SER A 49 -6.86 -1.74 -14.08
CA SER A 49 -8.32 -1.93 -14.13
C SER A 49 -8.73 -3.35 -13.76
N VAL A 50 -9.98 -3.53 -13.31
CA VAL A 50 -10.56 -4.85 -13.04
C VAL A 50 -10.58 -5.73 -14.29
N ALA A 51 -10.67 -5.12 -15.47
CA ALA A 51 -10.75 -5.82 -16.76
C ALA A 51 -9.37 -6.20 -17.35
N SER A 52 -8.27 -5.72 -16.78
CA SER A 52 -6.94 -6.03 -17.31
C SER A 52 -6.44 -7.40 -16.85
N ASN A 53 -6.91 -8.46 -17.50
CA ASN A 53 -6.30 -9.80 -17.46
C ASN A 53 -4.96 -9.88 -18.23
N GLN A 54 -4.31 -8.75 -18.49
CA GLN A 54 -3.10 -8.67 -19.31
C GLN A 54 -1.91 -8.14 -18.50
N GLY A 55 -0.99 -9.05 -18.22
CA GLY A 55 0.39 -8.73 -17.86
C GLY A 55 0.71 -8.92 -16.39
N VAL A 56 0.89 -10.18 -16.02
CA VAL A 56 1.92 -10.72 -15.11
C VAL A 56 2.35 -9.79 -13.95
N LEU A 57 1.97 -10.21 -12.74
CA LEU A 57 2.69 -10.03 -11.45
C LEU A 57 2.86 -8.62 -10.85
N LEU A 58 2.57 -7.52 -11.56
CA LEU A 58 2.85 -6.17 -11.03
C LEU A 58 1.66 -5.49 -10.32
N ASP A 59 0.57 -6.24 -10.10
CA ASP A 59 -0.62 -5.83 -9.34
C ASP A 59 -0.74 -6.57 -7.99
N ASN A 60 0.05 -7.63 -7.85
CA ASN A 60 0.02 -8.60 -6.77
C ASN A 60 1.13 -8.25 -5.78
N ILE A 61 0.77 -7.51 -4.75
CA ILE A 61 1.72 -7.00 -3.77
C ILE A 61 1.82 -8.00 -2.65
N LYS A 62 2.99 -8.65 -2.55
CA LYS A 62 3.32 -9.49 -1.41
C LYS A 62 3.70 -8.62 -0.24
N VAL A 63 3.06 -8.88 0.89
CA VAL A 63 3.25 -8.15 2.14
C VAL A 63 4.16 -8.98 3.05
N LYS A 64 5.46 -8.67 3.03
CA LYS A 64 6.48 -9.45 3.77
C LYS A 64 6.78 -8.82 5.12
N ASP A 65 6.73 -9.64 6.16
CA ASP A 65 7.05 -9.21 7.52
C ASP A 65 8.53 -8.84 7.66
N VAL A 66 8.78 -7.62 8.13
CA VAL A 66 10.11 -7.08 8.48
C VAL A 66 10.07 -6.42 9.87
N SER A 67 9.13 -6.85 10.70
CA SER A 67 8.83 -6.32 12.02
C SER A 67 10.00 -6.48 12.98
N ALA A 68 10.11 -5.49 13.87
CA ALA A 68 10.81 -5.64 15.14
C ALA A 68 9.76 -5.94 16.24
N PRO A 69 10.15 -6.41 17.44
CA PRO A 69 9.19 -6.83 18.49
C PRO A 69 8.13 -5.79 18.87
N THR A 70 8.36 -4.51 18.56
CA THR A 70 7.51 -3.38 18.96
C THR A 70 6.61 -2.82 17.85
N HIS A 71 6.86 -3.14 16.57
CA HIS A 71 6.12 -2.56 15.44
C HIS A 71 5.91 -3.58 14.34
N ARG A 72 4.65 -3.74 13.89
CA ARG A 72 4.31 -4.56 12.72
C ARG A 72 4.69 -3.81 11.45
N LEU A 73 5.86 -4.11 10.91
CA LEU A 73 6.40 -3.48 9.70
C LEU A 73 6.38 -4.47 8.56
N PHE A 74 5.92 -3.99 7.41
CA PHE A 74 5.86 -4.79 6.21
C PHE A 74 6.64 -4.14 5.08
N ARG A 75 7.19 -4.97 4.21
CA ARG A 75 7.69 -4.56 2.90
C ARG A 75 6.68 -4.96 1.84
N LEU A 76 6.42 -4.05 0.92
CA LEU A 76 5.55 -4.28 -0.23
C LEU A 76 6.42 -4.69 -1.42
N GLU A 77 6.24 -5.92 -1.89
CA GLU A 77 7.07 -6.55 -2.91
C GLU A 77 6.21 -6.96 -4.12
N LEU A 78 6.74 -6.80 -5.33
CA LEU A 78 6.15 -7.35 -6.56
C LEU A 78 7.14 -8.36 -7.15
N GLN A 79 6.63 -9.49 -7.64
CA GLN A 79 7.47 -10.51 -8.25
C GLN A 79 7.92 -10.08 -9.65
N VAL A 80 9.21 -10.27 -9.99
CA VAL A 80 9.70 -10.03 -11.34
C VAL A 80 9.31 -11.22 -12.23
N PRO A 81 8.61 -10.99 -13.36
CA PRO A 81 8.31 -12.04 -14.33
C PRO A 81 9.55 -12.80 -14.77
N ASN A 82 9.46 -14.13 -14.84
CA ASN A 82 10.51 -15.00 -15.38
C ASN A 82 11.87 -14.89 -14.66
N THR A 83 11.93 -14.27 -13.48
CA THR A 83 13.16 -14.12 -12.70
C THR A 83 12.88 -14.24 -11.20
N PRO A 84 12.71 -15.48 -10.69
CA PRO A 84 12.35 -15.70 -9.28
C PRO A 84 13.42 -15.22 -8.29
N SER A 85 14.66 -15.04 -8.74
CA SER A 85 15.77 -14.49 -7.95
C SER A 85 15.66 -12.98 -7.72
N ASN A 86 14.75 -12.28 -8.40
CA ASN A 86 14.59 -10.84 -8.27
C ASN A 86 13.17 -10.45 -7.89
N ILE A 87 13.07 -9.39 -7.10
CA ILE A 87 11.81 -8.74 -6.74
C ILE A 87 11.89 -7.25 -6.97
N TYR A 88 10.75 -6.62 -7.15
CA TYR A 88 10.57 -5.18 -7.11
C TYR A 88 10.15 -4.77 -5.71
N VAL A 89 10.89 -3.86 -5.09
CA VAL A 89 10.58 -3.31 -3.76
C VAL A 89 10.05 -1.89 -3.89
N ILE A 90 8.85 -1.64 -3.35
CA ILE A 90 8.26 -0.31 -3.25
C ILE A 90 9.04 0.49 -2.20
N THR A 91 9.56 1.65 -2.59
CA THR A 91 10.44 2.49 -1.76
C THR A 91 9.96 3.94 -1.73
N GLY A 92 9.65 4.43 -0.54
CA GLY A 92 9.42 5.85 -0.28
C GLY A 92 10.73 6.65 -0.21
N ILE A 93 10.75 7.82 -0.85
CA ILE A 93 11.94 8.69 -0.92
C ILE A 93 11.79 9.94 -0.05
N GLY A 94 10.62 10.58 -0.09
CA GLY A 94 10.32 11.79 0.66
C GLY A 94 8.89 12.28 0.40
N GLU A 95 8.46 13.28 1.16
CA GLU A 95 7.13 13.88 1.02
C GLU A 95 6.92 14.45 -0.40
N ASN A 96 5.77 14.12 -1.01
CA ASN A 96 5.33 14.48 -2.37
C ASN A 96 6.27 14.04 -3.50
N GLN A 97 7.24 13.17 -3.20
CA GLN A 97 8.09 12.55 -4.20
C GLN A 97 7.48 11.24 -4.68
N ASP A 98 7.75 10.92 -5.95
CA ASP A 98 7.27 9.68 -6.55
C ASP A 98 7.82 8.47 -5.79
N ILE A 99 6.94 7.51 -5.56
CA ILE A 99 7.36 6.22 -5.06
C ILE A 99 8.21 5.54 -6.12
N ASN A 100 9.41 5.14 -5.68
CA ASN A 100 10.34 4.43 -6.53
C ASN A 100 10.13 2.93 -6.37
N VAL A 101 10.28 2.20 -7.47
CA VAL A 101 10.30 0.74 -7.47
C VAL A 101 11.67 0.30 -7.91
N LYS A 102 12.36 -0.48 -7.06
CA LYS A 102 13.71 -0.96 -7.36
C LYS A 102 13.73 -2.46 -7.52
N LYS A 103 14.30 -2.94 -8.63
CA LYS A 103 14.65 -4.36 -8.80
C LYS A 103 15.82 -4.69 -7.90
N VAL A 104 15.68 -5.73 -7.09
CA VAL A 104 16.70 -6.21 -6.14
C VAL A 104 16.70 -7.73 -6.09
N ASP A 105 17.80 -8.29 -5.61
CA ASP A 105 17.88 -9.72 -5.31
C ASP A 105 16.91 -10.08 -4.17
N ALA A 106 16.08 -11.10 -4.39
CA ALA A 106 15.07 -11.57 -3.44
C ALA A 106 15.67 -12.15 -2.15
N SER A 107 16.93 -12.62 -2.21
CA SER A 107 17.67 -13.17 -1.07
C SER A 107 18.27 -12.08 -0.16
N SER A 108 18.51 -10.87 -0.69
CA SER A 108 19.12 -9.75 0.04
C SER A 108 18.40 -8.41 -0.17
N PRO A 109 17.07 -8.35 0.04
CA PRO A 109 16.30 -7.15 -0.24
C PRO A 109 16.62 -6.03 0.78
N PRO A 110 16.57 -4.74 0.36
CA PRO A 110 16.93 -3.62 1.22
C PRO A 110 16.11 -3.59 2.52
N ASN A 111 16.79 -3.22 3.61
CA ASN A 111 16.21 -3.12 4.95
C ASN A 111 16.26 -1.67 5.48
N THR A 112 15.86 -0.72 4.64
CA THR A 112 15.90 0.72 4.96
C THR A 112 14.54 1.23 5.44
N SER A 113 14.52 2.38 6.11
CA SER A 113 13.30 3.10 6.50
C SER A 113 12.28 3.26 5.36
N GLY A 114 12.75 3.67 4.17
CA GLY A 114 11.89 3.90 3.01
C GLY A 114 11.25 2.64 2.41
N THR A 115 11.72 1.45 2.78
CA THR A 115 11.17 0.17 2.30
C THR A 115 10.24 -0.50 3.30
N LYS A 116 9.96 0.16 4.43
CA LYS A 116 9.15 -0.39 5.53
C LYS A 116 7.88 0.44 5.69
N PHE A 117 6.75 -0.26 5.73
CA PHE A 117 5.43 0.32 5.87
C PHE A 117 4.68 -0.32 7.03
N GLU A 118 4.14 0.51 7.90
CA GLU A 118 3.25 0.11 8.97
C GLU A 118 1.80 0.29 8.50
N PRO A 119 1.01 -0.79 8.42
CA PRO A 119 -0.37 -0.71 8.02
C PRO A 119 -1.23 -0.25 9.19
N GLU A 120 -2.04 0.77 8.94
CA GLU A 120 -3.05 1.27 9.86
C GLU A 120 -4.42 1.02 9.24
N VAL A 121 -5.25 0.23 9.92
CA VAL A 121 -6.63 -0.03 9.49
C VAL A 121 -7.50 1.17 9.89
N PHE A 122 -8.24 1.71 8.93
CA PHE A 122 -9.19 2.80 9.12
C PHE A 122 -10.54 2.42 8.51
N TYR A 123 -11.46 1.93 9.35
CA TYR A 123 -12.75 1.36 8.91
C TYR A 123 -12.55 0.29 7.82
N ALA A 124 -13.08 0.54 6.61
CA ALA A 124 -12.98 -0.35 5.45
C ALA A 124 -11.68 -0.17 4.64
N PHE A 125 -10.75 0.67 5.10
CA PHE A 125 -9.54 1.04 4.38
C PHE A 125 -8.28 0.68 5.15
N THR A 126 -7.19 0.55 4.42
CA THR A 126 -5.84 0.39 4.97
C THR A 126 -4.97 1.56 4.50
N ARG A 127 -4.15 2.07 5.41
CA ARG A 127 -3.17 3.13 5.15
C ARG A 127 -1.78 2.56 5.40
N PHE A 128 -0.80 2.93 4.60
CA PHE A 128 0.58 2.40 4.72
C PHE A 128 1.53 3.50 5.16
N ARG A 129 1.82 3.60 6.45
CA ARG A 129 2.73 4.61 7.02
C ARG A 129 4.17 4.21 6.76
N CYS A 130 4.96 5.06 6.11
CA CYS A 130 6.37 4.77 5.86
C CYS A 130 7.20 4.96 7.14
N SER A 131 8.12 4.04 7.42
CA SER A 131 8.91 4.01 8.65
C SER A 131 10.05 5.03 8.64
N GLY A 132 9.74 6.31 8.86
CA GLY A 132 10.76 7.32 9.15
C GLY A 132 11.62 7.73 7.94
N VAL A 133 10.99 8.28 6.90
CA VAL A 133 11.70 8.79 5.71
C VAL A 133 12.01 10.27 5.89
N GLY A 134 13.30 10.64 5.80
CA GLY A 134 13.74 12.02 6.01
C GLY A 134 13.43 12.57 7.40
N GLY A 135 13.40 11.70 8.43
CA GLY A 135 13.06 12.06 9.80
C GLY A 135 11.57 12.28 10.08
N LYS A 136 10.69 12.02 9.10
CA LYS A 136 9.23 12.16 9.24
C LYS A 136 8.56 10.81 9.46
N ASN A 137 7.69 10.75 10.46
CA ASN A 137 6.94 9.55 10.85
C ASN A 137 5.43 9.65 10.53
N ASP A 138 5.00 10.71 9.85
CA ASP A 138 3.60 10.99 9.51
C ASP A 138 3.31 10.87 8.00
N LEU A 139 4.24 10.26 7.26
CA LEU A 139 4.15 10.06 5.82
C LEU A 139 3.56 8.69 5.48
N TYR A 140 2.61 8.68 4.56
CA TYR A 140 1.88 7.50 4.12
C TYR A 140 1.99 7.36 2.62
N LEU A 141 1.93 6.11 2.13
CA LEU A 141 1.64 5.87 0.73
C LEU A 141 0.35 6.62 0.35
N ALA A 142 0.37 7.32 -0.76
CA ALA A 142 -0.75 8.12 -1.22
C ALA A 142 -0.85 8.10 -2.74
N SER A 143 -2.05 8.28 -3.25
CA SER A 143 -2.32 8.43 -4.68
C SER A 143 -3.07 9.73 -4.96
N ASP A 144 -2.84 10.37 -6.10
CA ASP A 144 -3.65 11.50 -6.56
C ASP A 144 -4.74 11.07 -7.57
N GLU A 145 -5.55 12.02 -8.01
CA GLU A 145 -6.62 11.80 -9.00
C GLU A 145 -6.10 11.31 -10.36
N ASN A 146 -4.84 11.59 -10.68
CA ASN A 146 -4.16 11.19 -11.92
C ASN A 146 -3.46 9.83 -11.80
N GLY A 147 -3.60 9.16 -10.65
CA GLY A 147 -2.99 7.86 -10.40
C GLY A 147 -1.50 7.94 -10.08
N ARG A 148 -0.94 9.13 -9.82
CA ARG A 148 0.44 9.28 -9.35
C ARG A 148 0.52 8.80 -7.90
N VAL A 149 1.54 8.01 -7.57
CA VAL A 149 1.73 7.49 -6.21
C VAL A 149 2.95 8.16 -5.56
N THR A 150 2.76 8.72 -4.37
CA THR A 150 3.76 9.48 -3.61
C THR A 150 3.71 9.13 -2.13
N LEU A 151 4.57 9.74 -1.31
CA LEU A 151 4.36 9.83 0.12
C LEU A 151 3.66 11.15 0.48
N ALA A 152 2.55 11.11 1.21
CA ALA A 152 1.85 12.30 1.68
C ALA A 152 1.56 12.24 3.17
N LYS A 153 1.34 13.41 3.78
CA LYS A 153 0.91 13.48 5.19
C LYS A 153 -0.41 12.77 5.40
N GLY A 154 -0.49 12.09 6.53
CA GLY A 154 -1.64 11.28 6.88
C GLY A 154 -2.93 12.04 7.21
N GLY A 155 -2.84 13.33 7.54
CA GLY A 155 -3.96 14.07 8.10
C GLY A 155 -4.22 13.70 9.56
N LEU A 156 -5.39 14.09 10.08
CA LEU A 156 -5.78 13.81 11.46
C LEU A 156 -6.29 12.36 11.59
N SER A 157 -6.05 11.69 12.71
CA SER A 157 -6.49 10.29 12.89
C SER A 157 -8.00 10.08 12.69
N ARG A 158 -8.82 11.09 13.04
CA ARG A 158 -10.28 11.08 12.84
C ARG A 158 -10.74 11.55 11.45
N TYR A 159 -9.87 12.25 10.73
CA TYR A 159 -10.12 12.81 9.40
C TYR A 159 -8.86 12.57 8.54
N PRO A 160 -8.60 11.31 8.16
CA PRO A 160 -7.40 10.98 7.43
C PRO A 160 -7.46 11.64 6.04
N ASN A 161 -6.28 11.91 5.50
CA ASN A 161 -6.15 12.34 4.12
C ASN A 161 -6.69 11.23 3.19
N PRO A 162 -7.75 11.49 2.39
CA PRO A 162 -8.35 10.49 1.52
C PRO A 162 -7.38 9.88 0.51
N ALA A 163 -6.36 10.65 0.10
CA ALA A 163 -5.32 10.17 -0.81
C ALA A 163 -4.52 8.99 -0.26
N THR A 164 -4.52 8.79 1.07
CA THR A 164 -3.78 7.72 1.76
C THR A 164 -4.61 6.46 2.02
N LEU A 165 -5.89 6.49 1.66
CA LEU A 165 -6.83 5.39 1.91
C LEU A 165 -6.82 4.41 0.73
N PHE A 166 -6.53 3.15 1.02
CA PHE A 166 -6.58 2.07 0.05
C PHE A 166 -7.54 0.97 0.47
N VAL A 167 -8.27 0.41 -0.50
CA VAL A 167 -8.97 -0.86 -0.34
C VAL A 167 -8.01 -1.98 -0.71
N ILE A 168 -7.94 -3.02 0.11
CA ILE A 168 -7.09 -4.17 -0.14
C ILE A 168 -7.94 -5.42 -0.34
N THR A 169 -7.57 -6.24 -1.32
CA THR A 169 -8.27 -7.49 -1.64
C THR A 169 -7.24 -8.60 -1.72
N GLU A 170 -7.42 -9.64 -0.90
CA GLU A 170 -6.62 -10.87 -0.95
C GLU A 170 -6.88 -11.62 -2.25
N ILE A 171 -5.86 -12.32 -2.76
CA ILE A 171 -5.89 -13.09 -4.02
C ILE A 171 -5.58 -14.55 -3.75
#